data_AF-A0A9P7QM02-F1
#
_entry.id   AF-A0A9P7QM02-F1
#
_cell.length_a   1.000
_cell.length_b   1.000
_cell.length_c   1.000
_cell.angle_alpha   90.00
_cell.angle_beta   90.00
_cell.angle_gamma   90.00
#
_symmetry.space_group_name_H-M   'P 1'
#
loop_
_entity.id
_entity.type
_entity.pdbx_description
1 polymer ?
#
loop_
_entity_poly.entity_id
_entity_poly.type
_entity_poly.pdbx_seq_one_letter_code
_entity_poly.pdbx_strand_id
1 'polypeptide(L)'
;MATDTPQDVSTESSPPAQPTPPTGSGSGSPSPPQSPSPSSSPDSEPLYGGYSRFEIELEFVQALANPYYLNHIASQKLLSQPAFVAYLDYLQYWTRPPYLKYLTYPGPTLRHLELLQEERFRQDIMSPDLVRWLVEEDMRAAVEWHRESGPGVQA
;
A
#
# COMPACT_ATOMS: atom_id res chain seq x y z
N MET A 1 -1.98 -53.87 0.79
CA MET A 1 -0.95 -53.32 -0.12
C MET A 1 -1.61 -52.17 -0.86
N ALA A 2 -1.22 -50.91 -0.80
CA ALA A 2 -0.28 -50.18 0.04
C ALA A 2 -0.83 -48.74 0.09
N THR A 3 -0.69 -48.10 1.25
CA THR A 3 -0.83 -46.67 1.48
C THR A 3 0.21 -45.91 0.64
N ASP A 4 -0.17 -44.78 0.02
CA ASP A 4 0.80 -43.70 -0.23
C ASP A 4 0.08 -42.35 -0.47
N THR A 5 0.05 -41.55 0.60
CA THR A 5 0.08 -40.09 0.60
C THR A 5 1.56 -39.72 0.61
N PRO A 6 2.07 -38.83 -0.26
CA PRO A 6 2.28 -37.41 0.12
C PRO A 6 2.23 -36.46 -1.13
N GLN A 7 2.40 -35.14 -1.13
CA GLN A 7 2.83 -34.15 -0.15
C GLN A 7 2.39 -32.75 -0.61
N ASP A 8 2.12 -31.90 0.38
CA ASP A 8 2.05 -30.45 0.30
C ASP A 8 3.27 -29.85 -0.42
N VAL A 9 3.04 -29.02 -1.44
CA VAL A 9 4.05 -28.07 -1.94
C VAL A 9 3.57 -26.66 -1.64
N SER A 10 3.93 -26.21 -0.46
CA SER A 10 3.98 -24.80 -0.10
C SER A 10 4.93 -24.08 -1.05
N THR A 11 4.39 -23.42 -2.08
CA THR A 11 5.15 -22.47 -2.90
C THR A 11 5.19 -21.13 -2.18
N GLU A 12 6.26 -20.94 -1.42
CA GLU A 12 6.66 -19.66 -0.84
C GLU A 12 7.01 -18.68 -1.96
N SER A 13 6.09 -17.75 -2.25
CA SER A 13 6.29 -16.69 -3.24
C SER A 13 7.15 -15.58 -2.60
N SER A 14 8.47 -15.69 -2.76
CA SER A 14 9.42 -14.62 -2.44
C SER A 14 9.28 -13.46 -3.44
N PRO A 15 9.33 -12.19 -3.01
CA PRO A 15 9.35 -11.05 -3.92
C PRO A 15 10.69 -10.94 -4.69
N PRO A 16 10.71 -10.35 -5.90
CA PRO A 16 11.91 -10.30 -6.72
C PRO A 16 12.95 -9.32 -6.17
N ALA A 17 14.22 -9.75 -6.23
CA ALA A 17 15.39 -8.95 -5.90
C ALA A 17 15.59 -7.77 -6.88
N GLN A 18 15.95 -6.60 -6.34
CA GLN A 18 16.28 -5.41 -7.11
C GLN A 18 17.60 -5.58 -7.90
N PRO A 19 17.74 -4.97 -9.09
CA PRO A 19 18.99 -5.01 -9.86
C PRO A 19 20.06 -4.08 -9.25
N THR A 20 21.27 -4.60 -9.00
CA THR A 20 22.44 -3.81 -8.62
C THR A 20 23.17 -3.25 -9.85
N PRO A 21 23.73 -2.03 -9.80
CA PRO A 21 24.53 -1.48 -10.91
C PRO A 21 25.95 -2.11 -10.95
N PRO A 22 26.58 -2.18 -12.14
CA PRO A 22 27.86 -2.87 -12.33
C PRO A 22 29.04 -2.09 -11.72
N THR A 23 29.93 -2.82 -11.03
CA THR A 23 31.23 -2.34 -10.55
C THR A 23 32.17 -2.04 -11.72
N GLY A 24 32.53 -0.77 -11.92
CA GLY A 24 33.65 -0.34 -12.75
C GLY A 24 34.88 -0.02 -11.90
N SER A 25 35.96 -0.77 -12.07
CA SER A 25 37.28 -0.47 -11.50
C SER A 25 37.97 0.69 -12.22
N GLY A 26 38.50 1.64 -11.48
CA GLY A 26 39.39 2.70 -11.98
C GLY A 26 40.25 3.28 -10.84
N SER A 27 41.57 3.22 -11.03
CA SER A 27 42.65 3.51 -10.08
C SER A 27 43.02 5.00 -10.03
N GLY A 28 43.38 5.56 -8.85
CA GLY A 28 44.30 6.71 -8.76
C GLY A 28 44.08 7.75 -7.64
N SER A 29 45.13 7.92 -6.80
CA SER A 29 45.53 9.06 -5.94
C SER A 29 44.96 9.22 -4.51
N PRO A 30 45.83 9.41 -3.47
CA PRO A 30 45.40 9.68 -2.10
C PRO A 30 45.27 11.19 -1.83
N SER A 31 44.10 11.61 -1.34
CA SER A 31 43.83 12.95 -0.80
C SER A 31 43.82 12.92 0.74
N PRO A 32 44.14 14.04 1.43
CA PRO A 32 44.33 14.10 2.90
C PRO A 32 43.05 13.80 3.70
N PRO A 33 43.14 13.50 5.01
CA PRO A 33 42.02 12.96 5.78
C PRO A 33 40.92 14.02 5.91
N GLN A 34 39.85 13.82 5.16
CA GLN A 34 38.60 14.53 5.38
C GLN A 34 38.00 14.01 6.69
N SER A 35 37.60 14.92 7.56
CA SER A 35 36.81 14.70 8.78
C SER A 35 35.76 13.60 8.57
N PRO A 36 35.45 12.75 9.58
CA PRO A 36 34.53 11.64 9.40
C PRO A 36 33.17 12.18 8.98
N SER A 37 32.87 12.04 7.69
CA SER A 37 31.51 12.17 7.18
C SER A 37 30.66 11.12 7.88
N PRO A 38 29.41 11.42 8.26
CA PRO A 38 28.55 10.42 8.89
C PRO A 38 28.40 9.26 7.92
N SER A 39 28.98 8.13 8.29
CA SER A 39 28.86 6.85 7.62
C SER A 39 27.39 6.57 7.38
N SER A 40 26.93 6.76 6.14
CA SER A 40 25.62 6.28 5.73
C SER A 40 25.74 4.77 5.67
N SER A 41 25.38 4.11 6.78
CA SER A 41 25.27 2.65 6.82
C SER A 41 24.35 2.22 5.67
N PRO A 42 24.73 1.25 4.83
CA PRO A 42 23.90 0.78 3.73
C PRO A 42 22.57 0.15 4.19
N ASP A 43 22.42 -0.11 5.50
CA ASP A 43 21.22 -0.64 6.15
C ASP A 43 20.24 0.45 6.64
N SER A 44 20.56 1.74 6.51
CA SER A 44 19.64 2.80 6.90
C SER A 44 18.64 3.09 5.77
N GLU A 45 17.39 2.65 5.95
CA GLU A 45 16.29 2.97 5.03
C GLU A 45 16.22 4.49 4.80
N PRO A 46 16.13 4.95 3.54
CA PRO A 46 16.01 6.36 3.25
C PRO A 46 14.78 6.97 3.92
N LEU A 47 15.00 7.99 4.76
CA LEU A 47 13.92 8.78 5.34
C LEU A 47 13.53 9.91 4.37
N TYR A 48 12.23 10.05 4.11
CA TYR A 48 11.70 11.11 3.27
C TYR A 48 11.00 12.13 4.16
N GLY A 49 11.60 13.32 4.30
CA GLY A 49 11.06 14.36 5.20
C GLY A 49 11.01 13.96 6.67
N GLY A 50 11.81 12.95 7.08
CA GLY A 50 11.82 12.40 8.44
C GLY A 50 10.94 11.16 8.62
N TYR A 51 10.19 10.73 7.60
CA TYR A 51 9.32 9.57 7.66
C TYR A 51 9.90 8.38 6.88
N SER A 52 9.66 7.18 7.39
CA SER A 52 9.94 5.93 6.68
C SER A 52 8.99 5.75 5.50
N ARG A 53 9.38 4.90 4.54
CA ARG A 53 8.49 4.55 3.43
C ARG A 53 7.19 3.94 3.93
N PHE A 54 7.27 3.11 4.97
CA PHE A 54 6.10 2.49 5.60
C PHE A 54 5.08 3.51 6.09
N GLU A 55 5.53 4.54 6.82
CA GLU A 55 4.64 5.59 7.33
C GLU A 55 3.96 6.37 6.21
N ILE A 56 4.71 6.67 5.15
CA ILE A 56 4.19 7.39 3.97
C ILE A 56 3.16 6.54 3.23
N GLU A 57 3.45 5.25 3.02
CA GLU A 57 2.51 4.31 2.40
C GLU A 57 1.26 4.14 3.25
N LEU A 58 1.40 4.08 4.58
CA LEU A 58 0.28 3.96 5.50
C LEU A 58 -0.63 5.19 5.47
N GLU A 59 -0.07 6.40 5.52
CA GLU A 59 -0.86 7.63 5.41
C GLU A 59 -1.56 7.73 4.06
N PHE A 60 -0.85 7.39 2.98
CA PHE A 60 -1.42 7.39 1.64
C PHE A 60 -2.58 6.40 1.51
N VAL A 61 -2.42 5.17 1.98
CA VAL A 61 -3.48 4.14 1.92
C VAL A 61 -4.68 4.54 2.76
N GLN A 62 -4.47 5.11 3.94
CA GLN A 62 -5.59 5.63 4.74
C GLN A 62 -6.30 6.81 4.07
N ALA A 63 -5.60 7.65 3.31
CA ALA A 63 -6.24 8.72 2.54
C ALA A 63 -7.18 8.20 1.44
N LEU A 64 -6.95 6.99 0.91
CA LEU A 64 -7.85 6.35 -0.07
C LEU A 64 -9.24 6.03 0.50
N ALA A 65 -9.39 6.02 1.83
CA ALA A 65 -10.71 5.90 2.47
C ALA A 65 -11.65 7.05 2.09
N ASN A 66 -11.12 8.21 1.68
CA ASN A 66 -11.92 9.39 1.36
C ASN A 66 -12.28 9.45 -0.13
N PRO A 67 -13.55 9.32 -0.53
CA PRO A 67 -13.97 9.38 -1.94
C PRO A 67 -13.60 10.70 -2.64
N TYR A 68 -13.55 11.82 -1.91
CA TYR A 68 -13.12 13.11 -2.47
C TYR A 68 -11.64 13.11 -2.85
N TYR A 69 -10.81 12.38 -2.09
CA TYR A 69 -9.40 12.23 -2.44
C TYR A 69 -9.23 11.35 -3.68
N LEU A 70 -10.03 10.29 -3.83
CA LEU A 70 -10.07 9.47 -5.05
C LEU A 70 -10.43 10.29 -6.29
N ASN A 71 -11.44 11.17 -6.16
CA ASN A 71 -11.81 12.09 -7.23
C ASN A 71 -10.68 13.07 -7.56
N HIS A 72 -9.98 13.59 -6.55
CA HIS A 72 -8.84 14.47 -6.75
C HIS A 72 -7.72 13.79 -7.55
N ILE A 73 -7.28 12.60 -7.15
CA ILE A 73 -6.22 11.87 -7.89
C ILE A 73 -6.68 11.43 -9.29
N ALA A 74 -7.97 11.15 -9.48
CA ALA A 74 -8.55 10.91 -10.79
C ALA A 74 -8.45 12.15 -11.69
N SER A 75 -8.81 13.32 -11.16
CA SER A 75 -8.76 14.61 -11.88
C SER A 75 -7.34 14.98 -12.33
N GLN A 76 -6.32 14.54 -11.58
CA GLN A 76 -4.91 14.71 -11.91
C GLN A 76 -4.39 13.70 -12.96
N LYS A 77 -5.27 12.82 -13.47
CA LYS A 77 -4.95 11.76 -14.44
C LYS A 77 -3.90 10.76 -13.92
N LEU A 78 -3.72 10.65 -12.59
CA LEU A 78 -2.82 9.67 -11.99
C LEU A 78 -3.36 8.25 -12.16
N LEU A 79 -4.68 8.08 -11.99
CA LEU A 79 -5.36 6.79 -12.14
C LEU A 79 -5.33 6.20 -13.56
N SER A 80 -4.94 7.00 -14.57
CA SER A 80 -4.75 6.51 -15.93
C SER A 80 -3.31 6.08 -16.23
N GLN A 81 -2.36 6.35 -15.33
CA GLN A 81 -0.95 6.02 -15.54
C GLN A 81 -0.68 4.57 -15.14
N PRO A 82 -0.10 3.74 -16.03
CA PRO A 82 0.14 2.33 -15.74
C PRO A 82 1.09 2.13 -14.55
N ALA A 83 2.08 3.02 -14.39
CA ALA A 83 2.98 2.99 -13.24
C ALA A 83 2.25 3.22 -11.91
N PHE A 84 1.25 4.10 -11.89
CA PHE A 84 0.46 4.37 -10.69
C PHE A 84 -0.51 3.22 -10.38
N VAL A 85 -1.13 2.62 -11.40
CA VAL A 85 -1.97 1.43 -11.23
C VAL A 85 -1.15 0.26 -10.67
N ALA A 86 0.06 0.04 -11.17
CA ALA A 86 0.97 -0.98 -10.61
C ALA A 86 1.35 -0.68 -9.15
N TYR A 87 1.46 0.61 -8.78
CA TYR A 87 1.68 1.00 -7.39
C TYR A 87 0.47 0.71 -6.50
N LEU A 88 -0.75 0.97 -6.97
CA LEU A 88 -1.97 0.60 -6.24
C LEU A 88 -2.10 -0.92 -6.06
N ASP A 89 -1.73 -1.70 -7.09
CA ASP A 89 -1.65 -3.17 -6.99
C ASP A 89 -0.63 -3.61 -5.94
N TYR A 90 0.56 -2.99 -5.94
CA TYR A 90 1.56 -3.22 -4.89
C TYR A 90 0.97 -2.97 -3.49
N LEU A 91 0.23 -1.88 -3.29
CA LEU A 91 -0.38 -1.55 -1.98
C LEU A 91 -1.45 -2.56 -1.52
N GLN A 92 -1.89 -3.50 -2.36
CA GLN A 92 -2.81 -4.56 -1.92
C GLN A 92 -2.25 -5.41 -0.78
N TYR A 93 -0.95 -5.37 -0.48
CA TYR A 93 -0.38 -6.06 0.69
C TYR A 93 -1.00 -5.59 2.03
N TRP A 94 -1.53 -4.36 2.10
CA TRP A 94 -2.22 -3.83 3.30
C TRP A 94 -3.49 -4.61 3.67
N THR A 95 -4.07 -5.36 2.72
CA THR A 95 -5.23 -6.25 2.95
C THR A 95 -4.89 -7.47 3.80
N ARG A 96 -3.60 -7.81 3.96
CA ARG A 96 -3.16 -9.04 4.63
C ARG A 96 -2.60 -8.77 6.03
N PRO A 97 -2.77 -9.70 6.99
CA PRO A 97 -1.98 -9.69 8.22
C PRO A 97 -0.47 -9.75 7.89
N PRO A 98 0.41 -9.09 8.67
CA PRO A 98 0.17 -8.35 9.90
C PRO A 98 -0.16 -6.86 9.70
N TYR A 99 -0.31 -6.39 8.46
CA TYR A 99 -0.38 -4.96 8.14
C TYR A 99 -1.75 -4.33 8.41
N LEU A 100 -2.82 -5.13 8.28
CA LEU A 100 -4.20 -4.68 8.44
C LEU A 100 -4.47 -3.97 9.79
N LYS A 101 -3.76 -4.36 10.85
CA LYS A 101 -3.92 -3.78 12.20
C LYS A 101 -3.50 -2.30 12.30
N TYR A 102 -2.74 -1.79 11.32
CA TYR A 102 -2.29 -0.40 11.32
C TYR A 102 -3.31 0.55 10.67
N LEU A 103 -4.34 0.02 10.00
CA LEU A 103 -5.37 0.84 9.36
C LEU A 103 -6.40 1.32 10.40
N THR A 104 -6.65 2.62 10.43
CA THR A 104 -7.69 3.21 11.29
C THR A 104 -9.11 2.84 10.81
N TYR A 105 -9.31 2.81 9.48
CA TYR A 105 -10.61 2.56 8.85
C TYR A 105 -10.50 1.47 7.78
N PRO A 106 -10.28 0.20 8.17
CA PRO A 106 -9.98 -0.87 7.21
C PRO A 106 -11.11 -1.08 6.19
N GLY A 107 -12.38 -0.93 6.56
CA GLY A 107 -13.51 -1.16 5.65
C GLY A 107 -13.46 -0.30 4.38
N PRO A 108 -13.66 1.04 4.49
CA PRO A 108 -13.62 1.93 3.32
C PRO A 108 -12.28 1.93 2.60
N THR A 109 -11.16 1.91 3.35
CA THR A 109 -9.82 1.88 2.75
C THR A 109 -9.62 0.68 1.83
N LEU A 110 -9.88 -0.53 2.33
CA LEU A 110 -9.64 -1.75 1.57
C LEU A 110 -10.61 -1.88 0.40
N ARG A 111 -11.89 -1.54 0.61
CA ARG A 111 -12.89 -1.53 -0.46
C ARG A 111 -12.49 -0.61 -1.61
N HIS A 112 -12.05 0.61 -1.30
CA HIS A 112 -11.63 1.55 -2.34
C HIS A 112 -10.36 1.11 -3.04
N LEU A 113 -9.40 0.55 -2.31
CA LEU A 113 -8.17 0.02 -2.90
C LEU A 113 -8.47 -1.11 -3.90
N GLU A 114 -9.45 -1.97 -3.60
CA GLU A 114 -9.94 -3.00 -4.51
C GLU A 114 -10.66 -2.39 -5.74
N LEU A 115 -11.59 -1.46 -5.53
CA LEU A 115 -12.32 -0.79 -6.62
C LEU A 115 -11.37 -0.05 -7.58
N LEU A 116 -10.28 0.54 -7.07
CA LEU A 116 -9.27 1.22 -7.90
C LEU A 116 -8.51 0.29 -8.85
N GLN A 117 -8.55 -1.03 -8.64
CA GLN A 117 -8.01 -2.00 -9.60
C GLN A 117 -8.87 -2.08 -10.86
N GLU A 118 -10.17 -1.81 -10.74
CA GLU A 118 -11.10 -1.79 -11.87
C GLU A 118 -10.92 -0.52 -12.70
N GLU A 119 -10.51 -0.68 -13.96
CA GLU A 119 -10.32 0.46 -14.87
C GLU A 119 -11.60 1.29 -15.03
N ARG A 120 -12.76 0.63 -15.07
CA ARG A 120 -14.06 1.30 -15.18
C ARG A 120 -14.31 2.24 -14.00
N PHE A 121 -14.04 1.79 -12.78
CA PHE A 121 -14.18 2.62 -11.59
C PHE A 121 -13.23 3.82 -11.62
N ARG A 122 -11.98 3.63 -12.07
CA ARG A 122 -11.00 4.74 -12.20
C ARG A 122 -11.49 5.87 -13.11
N GLN A 123 -12.32 5.56 -14.11
CA GLN A 123 -12.95 6.55 -14.97
C GLN A 123 -14.20 7.15 -14.31
N ASP A 124 -15.07 6.29 -13.76
CA ASP A 124 -16.36 6.70 -13.22
C ASP A 124 -16.21 7.59 -11.97
N ILE A 125 -15.15 7.42 -11.16
CA ILE A 125 -14.91 8.20 -9.92
C ILE A 125 -14.64 9.69 -10.17
N MET A 126 -14.42 10.10 -11.42
CA MET A 126 -14.43 11.51 -11.80
C MET A 126 -15.81 12.17 -11.63
N SER A 127 -16.89 11.37 -11.66
CA SER A 127 -18.25 11.87 -11.52
C SER A 127 -18.56 12.29 -10.07
N PRO A 128 -19.03 13.53 -9.83
CA PRO A 128 -19.41 13.98 -8.50
C PRO A 128 -20.60 13.20 -7.92
N ASP A 129 -21.45 12.63 -8.77
CA ASP A 129 -22.59 11.83 -8.33
C ASP A 129 -22.11 10.49 -7.74
N LEU A 130 -21.11 9.86 -8.36
CA LEU A 130 -20.52 8.64 -7.83
C LEU A 130 -19.82 8.91 -6.50
N VAL A 131 -19.04 10.00 -6.40
CA VAL A 131 -18.39 10.39 -5.15
C VAL A 131 -19.39 10.54 -4.01
N ARG A 132 -20.51 11.22 -4.26
CA ARG A 132 -21.57 11.39 -3.25
C ARG A 132 -22.17 10.06 -2.82
N TRP A 133 -22.45 9.18 -3.78
CA TRP A 133 -22.96 7.84 -3.49
C TRP A 133 -21.97 7.01 -2.65
N LEU A 134 -20.66 7.05 -2.96
CA LEU A 134 -19.64 6.37 -2.14
C LEU A 134 -19.63 6.90 -0.71
N VAL A 135 -19.67 8.23 -0.52
CA VAL A 135 -19.69 8.84 0.82
C VAL A 135 -20.91 8.35 1.62
N GLU A 136 -22.10 8.34 1.01
CA GLU A 136 -23.31 7.84 1.67
C GLU A 136 -23.22 6.35 2.02
N GLU A 137 -22.63 5.54 1.13
CA GLU A 137 -22.42 4.11 1.34
C GLU A 137 -21.45 3.86 2.50
N ASP A 138 -20.30 4.55 2.51
CA ASP A 138 -19.27 4.38 3.55
C ASP A 138 -19.78 4.83 4.92
N MET A 139 -20.56 5.92 4.97
CA MET A 139 -21.23 6.36 6.19
C MET A 139 -22.21 5.30 6.70
N ARG A 140 -22.97 4.65 5.81
CA ARG A 140 -23.90 3.59 6.18
C ARG A 140 -23.15 2.35 6.69
N ALA A 141 -22.10 1.93 6.00
CA ALA A 141 -21.27 0.80 6.39
C ALA A 141 -20.58 1.03 7.74
N ALA A 142 -20.10 2.25 8.00
CA ALA A 142 -19.51 2.61 9.30
C ALA A 142 -20.55 2.54 10.44
N VAL A 143 -21.78 3.02 10.20
CA VAL A 143 -22.87 2.93 11.19
C VAL A 143 -23.24 1.47 11.47
N GLU A 144 -23.32 0.63 10.44
CA GLU A 144 -23.61 -0.80 10.59
C GLU A 144 -22.53 -1.50 11.41
N TRP A 145 -21.26 -1.25 11.09
CA TRP A 145 -20.13 -1.77 11.86
C TRP A 145 -20.18 -1.37 13.33
N HIS A 146 -20.48 -0.10 13.63
CA HIS A 146 -20.64 0.36 15.01
C HIS A 146 -21.87 -0.23 15.72
N ARG A 147 -22.95 -0.50 14.98
CA ARG A 147 -24.16 -1.13 15.51
C ARG A 147 -23.93 -2.60 15.85
N GLU A 148 -23.19 -3.32 15.02
CA GLU A 148 -22.80 -4.72 15.24
C GLU A 148 -21.68 -4.84 16.30
N SER A 149 -20.89 -3.78 16.51
CA SER A 149 -19.84 -3.72 17.52
C SER A 149 -20.31 -3.22 18.91
N GLY A 150 -21.63 -3.07 19.15
CA GLY A 150 -22.25 -2.69 20.45
C GLY A 150 -22.73 -3.88 21.29
N PRO A 151 -22.78 -3.79 22.63
CA PRO A 151 -22.27 -4.78 23.57
C PRO A 151 -23.13 -6.05 23.68
N GLY A 152 -22.57 -7.19 23.28
CA GLY A 152 -23.31 -8.46 23.26
C GLY A 152 -22.45 -9.71 23.23
N VAL A 153 -21.37 -9.76 24.02
CA VAL A 153 -20.82 -11.05 24.49
C VAL A 153 -20.73 -11.00 26.01
N GLN A 154 -21.84 -11.32 26.66
CA GLN A 154 -21.82 -12.01 27.96
C GLN A 154 -22.15 -13.48 27.68
N ALA A 155 -21.17 -14.35 27.89
CA ALA A 155 -21.31 -15.70 28.44
C ALA A 155 -19.93 -16.17 28.91
#